data_AF-A0A819KH22-F1
#
_entry.id   AF-A0A819KH22-F1
#
_cell.length_a   1.000
_cell.length_b   1.000
_cell.length_c   1.000
_cell.angle_alpha   90.00
_cell.angle_beta   90.00
_cell.angle_gamma   90.00
#
_symmetry.space_group_name_H-M   'P 1'
#
loop_
_entity.id
_entity.type
_entity.pdbx_description
1 polymer ?
#
loop_
_entity_poly.entity_id
_entity_poly.type
_entity_poly.pdbx_seq_one_letter_code
_entity_poly.pdbx_strand_id
1 'polypeptide(L)' 'NRIQQLPPEIGNLVNLKVLALSENSLTTLPDTMDRLVQLKVLDLRHNKFND' A
#
# COMPACT_ATOMS: atom_id res chain seq x y z
N ASN A 1 4.64 -8.86 8.70
CA ASN A 1 3.19 -9.13 8.89
C ASN A 1 2.71 -10.03 7.74
N ARG A 2 1.57 -10.74 7.83
CA ARG A 2 1.09 -11.63 6.74
C ARG A 2 -0.03 -10.99 5.90
N ILE A 3 -0.01 -9.67 5.77
CA ILE A 3 -1.03 -8.94 4.99
C ILE A 3 -0.87 -9.34 3.53
N GLN A 4 -1.92 -9.92 2.96
CA GLN A 4 -1.95 -10.39 1.57
C GLN A 4 -2.58 -9.36 0.63
N GLN A 5 -3.51 -8.55 1.14
CA GLN A 5 -4.21 -7.51 0.39
C GLN A 5 -4.47 -6.32 1.32
N LEU A 6 -4.48 -5.12 0.76
CA LEU A 6 -4.92 -3.93 1.48
C LEU A 6 -6.40 -3.68 1.22
N PRO A 7 -7.14 -3.22 2.25
CA PRO A 7 -8.51 -2.77 2.08
C PRO A 7 -8.58 -1.55 1.13
N PRO A 8 -9.58 -1.45 0.24
CA PRO A 8 -9.76 -0.29 -0.63
C PRO A 8 -9.97 1.02 0.17
N GLU A 9 -10.40 0.93 1.43
CA GLU A 9 -10.53 2.05 2.36
C GLU A 9 -9.20 2.76 2.65
N ILE A 10 -8.05 2.15 2.33
CA ILE A 10 -6.75 2.83 2.42
C ILE A 10 -6.73 4.13 1.60
N GLY A 11 -7.43 4.17 0.47
CA GLY A 11 -7.56 5.35 -0.38
C GLY A 11 -8.33 6.51 0.25
N ASN A 12 -9.04 6.29 1.37
CA ASN A 12 -9.67 7.39 2.12
C ASN A 12 -8.65 8.20 2.94
N LEU A 13 -7.42 7.70 3.09
CA LEU A 13 -6.34 8.40 3.79
C LEU A 13 -5.68 9.43 2.87
N VAL A 14 -6.46 10.37 2.34
CA VAL A 14 -6.01 11.39 1.34
C VAL A 14 -4.85 12.28 1.83
N ASN A 15 -4.66 12.39 3.15
CA ASN A 15 -3.57 13.12 3.78
C ASN A 15 -2.37 12.23 4.20
N LEU A 16 -2.40 10.94 3.84
CA LEU A 16 -1.32 10.01 4.17
C LEU A 16 -0.06 10.38 3.38
N LYS A 17 1.05 10.60 4.09
CA LYS A 17 2.33 10.98 3.50
C LYS A 17 3.29 9.81 3.38
N VAL A 18 3.18 8.84 4.28
CA VAL A 18 4.07 7.68 4.37
C VAL A 18 3.22 6.45 4.60
N LEU A 19 3.36 5.45 3.73
CA LEU A 19 2.76 4.13 3.86
C LEU A 19 3.88 3.09 3.85
N ALA A 20 4.16 2.53 5.03
CA ALA A 20 5.18 1.51 5.19
C ALA A 20 4.51 0.13 5.36
N LEU A 21 4.68 -0.72 4.35
CA LEU A 21 4.12 -2.06 4.27
C LEU A 21 5.21 -3.08 3.95
N SER A 22 6.46 -2.77 4.30
CA SER A 22 7.58 -3.69 4.13
C SER A 22 7.37 -4.99 4.91
N GLU A 23 7.95 -6.09 4.42
CA GLU A 23 7.88 -7.41 5.06
C GLU A 23 6.43 -7.91 5.23
N ASN A 24 5.66 -7.82 4.15
CA ASN A 24 4.31 -8.37 4.04
C ASN A 24 4.23 -9.41 2.91
N SER A 25 3.03 -9.93 2.66
CA SER A 25 2.77 -10.87 1.58
C SER A 25 1.86 -10.25 0.52
N LEU A 26 1.93 -8.93 0.33
CA LEU A 26 1.08 -8.24 -0.64
C LEU A 26 1.44 -8.72 -2.05
N THR A 27 0.41 -9.12 -2.78
CA THR A 27 0.52 -9.49 -4.20
C THR A 27 0.00 -8.40 -5.11
N THR A 28 -0.92 -7.57 -4.61
CA THR A 28 -1.53 -6.46 -5.35
C THR A 28 -1.77 -5.27 -4.42
N LEU A 29 -1.91 -4.10 -5.01
CA LEU A 29 -2.39 -2.89 -4.35
C LEU A 29 -3.81 -2.60 -4.83
N PRO A 30 -4.66 -2.01 -3.99
CA PRO A 30 -6.00 -1.62 -4.40
C PRO A 30 -5.93 -0.42 -5.36
N ASP A 31 -6.86 -0.36 -6.30
CA ASP A 31 -6.94 0.74 -7.29
C ASP A 31 -7.12 2.10 -6.61
N THR A 32 -7.67 2.11 -5.38
CA THR A 32 -7.88 3.31 -4.56
C THR A 32 -6.60 3.98 -4.06
N MET A 33 -5.42 3.40 -4.32
CA MET A 33 -4.13 4.05 -4.10
C MET A 33 -3.98 5.36 -4.90
N ASP A 34 -4.71 5.49 -6.00
CA ASP A 34 -4.83 6.71 -6.80
C ASP A 34 -5.29 7.95 -5.99
N ARG A 35 -6.09 7.73 -4.93
CA ARG A 35 -6.61 8.78 -4.03
C ARG A 35 -5.59 9.27 -3.02
N LEU A 36 -4.46 8.58 -2.84
CA LEU A 36 -3.41 8.96 -1.90
C LEU A 36 -2.52 10.09 -2.48
N VAL A 37 -3.14 11.22 -2.81
CA VAL A 37 -2.51 12.35 -3.50
C VAL A 37 -1.37 13.02 -2.72
N GLN A 38 -1.35 12.86 -1.39
CA GLN A 38 -0.28 13.37 -0.54
C GLN A 38 0.81 12.35 -0.21
N LEU A 39 0.73 11.14 -0.75
CA LEU A 39 1.71 10.08 -0.47
C LEU A 39 3.06 10.44 -1.08
N LYS A 40 4.07 10.52 -0.23
CA LYS A 40 5.46 10.82 -0.61
C LYS A 40 6.34 9.59 -0.55
N VAL A 41 6.02 8.66 0.35
CA VAL A 41 6.82 7.46 0.58
C VAL A 41 5.89 6.25 0.63
N LEU A 42 6.15 5.29 -0.25
CA LEU A 42 5.50 4.00 -0.30
C LEU A 42 6.57 2.92 -0.18
N ASP A 43 6.65 2.28 0.99
CA ASP A 43 7.60 1.19 1.22
C ASP A 43 6.89 -0.16 1.08
N LEU A 44 7.24 -0.87 0.02
CA LEU A 44 6.69 -2.18 -0.34
C LEU A 44 7.77 -3.27 -0.36
N ARG A 45 8.95 -3.00 0.21
CA ARG A 45 10.07 -3.96 0.20
C ARG A 45 9.67 -5.28 0.86
N HIS A 46 10.23 -6.40 0.39
CA HIS A 46 9.93 -7.72 0.92
C HIS A 46 8.42 -8.05 0.92
N ASN A 47 7.73 -7.72 -0.18
CA ASN A 47 6.39 -8.21 -0.51
C ASN A 47 6.46 -9.25 -1.63
N LYS A 48 5.30 -9.80 -2.01
CA LYS A 48 5.17 -10.83 -3.06
C LYS A 48 4.54 -10.25 -4.33
N PHE A 49 4.95 -9.04 -4.70
CA PHE A 49 4.63 -8.50 -6.02
C PHE A 49 5.37 -9.34 -7.04
N ASN A 50 4.61 -10.06 -7.86
CA ASN A 50 5.16 -10.71 -9.03
C ASN A 50 5.30 -9.65 -10.12
N ASP A 51 6.45 -9.64 -10.82
CA ASP A 51 6.65 -8.86 -12.04
C ASP A 51 5.68 -9.26 -13.15
#